data_AF-H5S8Z9-F1
#
_entry.id   AF-H5S8Z9-F1
#
_cell.length_a   1.000
_cell.length_b   1.000
_cell.length_c   1.000
_cell.angle_alpha   90.00
_cell.angle_beta   90.00
_cell.angle_gamma   90.00
#
_symmetry.space_group_name_H-M   'P 1'
#
loop_
_entity.id
_entity.type
_entity.pdbx_description
1 polymer ?
#
loop_
_entity_poly.entity_id
_entity_poly.type
_entity_poly.pdbx_seq_one_letter_code
_entity_poly.pdbx_strand_id
1 'polypeptide(L)'
;MIPKPRGHFATVTLRKGNSLTFSQGRPVRTFDPDVQIQASIQPIPGEELNKLFPGGEITDAVVIYTDEPLQPGKEGVRPEDEIVFDGKTYRVFRVQTWKMGQLDHFKALAIAVR
;
A
#
# COMPACT_ATOMS: atom_id res chain seq x y z
N MET A 1 15.04 -6.74 -16.62
CA MET A 1 15.48 -6.16 -15.34
C MET A 1 14.81 -4.80 -15.22
N ILE A 2 13.80 -4.65 -14.35
CA ILE A 2 13.25 -3.32 -14.07
C ILE A 2 14.32 -2.61 -13.24
N PRO A 3 14.86 -1.47 -13.68
CA PRO A 3 15.85 -0.77 -12.89
C PRO A 3 15.21 -0.37 -11.56
N LYS A 4 15.80 -0.82 -10.44
CA LYS A 4 15.56 -0.19 -9.13
C LYS A 4 15.80 1.31 -9.34
N PRO A 5 14.82 2.19 -9.09
CA PRO A 5 15.06 3.62 -9.16
C PRO A 5 16.25 3.95 -8.25
N ARG A 6 17.31 4.51 -8.82
CA ARG A 6 18.44 5.03 -8.05
C ARG A 6 17.99 6.34 -7.40
N GLY A 7 17.74 6.28 -6.09
CA GLY A 7 17.49 7.46 -5.25
C GLY A 7 16.02 7.67 -4.91
N HIS A 8 15.77 8.04 -3.65
CA HIS A 8 14.46 8.25 -3.00
C HIS A 8 13.78 6.97 -2.48
N PHE A 9 14.48 6.26 -1.60
CA PHE A 9 13.80 5.56 -0.51
C PHE A 9 13.48 6.59 0.58
N ALA A 10 12.26 6.55 1.10
CA ALA A 10 11.82 7.29 2.26
C ALA A 10 11.53 6.31 3.40
N THR A 11 11.73 6.79 4.62
CA THR A 11 11.23 6.08 5.81
C THR A 11 9.74 6.37 5.91
N VAL A 12 8.92 5.32 5.91
CA VAL A 12 7.46 5.44 5.98
C VAL A 12 6.91 4.52 7.04
N THR A 13 5.71 4.86 7.53
CA THR A 13 5.05 4.03 8.54
C THR A 13 4.17 3.00 7.86
N LEU A 14 4.38 1.73 8.17
CA LEU A 14 3.57 0.60 7.78
C LEU A 14 2.67 0.18 8.94
N ARG A 15 1.38 0.07 8.65
CA ARG A 15 0.36 -0.49 9.54
C ARG A 15 -0.11 -1.81 8.95
N LYS A 16 0.27 -2.90 9.61
CA LYS A 16 -0.13 -4.24 9.17
C LYS A 16 -1.57 -4.51 9.48
N GLY A 17 -2.36 -4.87 8.47
CA GLY A 17 -3.74 -5.28 8.69
C GLY A 17 -3.77 -6.53 9.57
N ASN A 18 -4.39 -6.44 10.75
CA ASN A 18 -4.47 -7.55 11.70
C ASN A 18 -5.80 -8.29 11.58
N SER A 19 -6.90 -7.65 11.99
CA SER A 19 -8.23 -8.28 11.98
C SER A 19 -9.35 -7.31 11.64
N LEU A 20 -10.46 -7.88 11.17
CA LEU A 20 -11.74 -7.19 11.05
C LEU A 20 -12.56 -7.53 12.30
N THR A 21 -12.75 -6.55 13.18
CA THR A 21 -13.62 -6.66 14.34
C THR A 21 -14.96 -6.00 14.03
N PHE A 22 -16.04 -6.38 14.71
CA PHE A 22 -17.33 -5.72 14.56
C PHE A 22 -17.59 -4.87 15.80
N SER A 23 -17.72 -3.56 15.62
CA SER A 23 -18.13 -2.62 16.68
C SER A 23 -19.42 -1.94 16.25
N GLN A 24 -20.46 -2.07 17.08
CA GLN A 24 -21.79 -1.51 16.80
C GLN A 24 -22.36 -1.90 15.42
N GLY A 25 -22.13 -3.16 15.00
CA GLY A 25 -22.59 -3.67 13.72
C GLY A 25 -21.80 -3.16 12.50
N ARG A 26 -20.74 -2.39 12.69
CA ARG A 26 -19.84 -1.93 11.62
C ARG A 26 -18.50 -2.67 11.69
N PRO A 27 -17.92 -3.08 10.55
CA PRO A 27 -16.58 -3.63 10.53
C PRO A 27 -15.56 -2.52 10.86
N VAL A 28 -14.74 -2.77 11.87
CA VAL A 28 -13.61 -1.95 12.30
C VAL A 28 -12.32 -2.71 12.01
N ARG A 29 -11.46 -2.07 11.22
CA ARG A 29 -10.13 -2.58 10.88
C ARG A 29 -9.20 -2.33 12.06
N THR A 30 -8.49 -3.36 12.48
CA THR A 30 -7.41 -3.25 13.47
C THR A 30 -6.07 -3.46 12.78
N PHE A 31 -5.06 -2.80 13.31
CA PHE A 31 -3.70 -2.88 12.80
C PHE A 31 -2.76 -3.31 13.92
N ASP A 32 -1.69 -4.01 13.55
CA ASP A 32 -0.56 -4.22 14.45
C ASP A 32 0.16 -2.89 14.74
N PRO A 33 1.04 -2.84 15.75
CA PRO A 33 1.84 -1.66 16.03
C PRO A 33 2.57 -1.14 14.78
N ASP A 34 2.58 0.18 14.64
CA ASP A 34 3.24 0.90 13.54
C ASP A 34 4.72 0.50 13.42
N VAL A 35 5.16 0.14 12.22
CA VAL A 35 6.55 -0.21 11.90
C VAL A 35 7.12 0.79 10.89
N GLN A 36 8.36 1.23 11.09
CA GLN A 36 9.06 2.06 10.11
C GLN A 36 9.75 1.18 9.06
N ILE A 37 9.48 1.42 7.78
CA ILE A 37 10.06 0.66 6.67
C ILE A 37 10.76 1.59 5.68
N GLN A 38 11.68 1.05 4.88
CA GLN A 38 12.23 1.75 3.72
C GLN A 38 11.39 1.43 2.49
N ALA A 39 10.91 2.47 1.82
CA ALA A 39 10.15 2.30 0.59
C ALA A 39 10.41 3.45 -0.39
N SER A 40 10.41 3.14 -1.69
CA SER A 40 10.36 4.16 -2.73
C SER A 40 8.90 4.40 -3.10
N ILE A 41 8.44 5.64 -2.97
CA ILE A 41 7.06 6.03 -3.23
C ILE A 41 7.02 6.92 -4.46
N GLN A 42 6.21 6.53 -5.44
CA GLN A 42 6.03 7.23 -6.70
C GLN A 42 4.55 7.58 -6.87
N PRO A 43 4.19 8.87 -6.84
CA PRO A 43 2.82 9.31 -7.14
C PRO A 43 2.39 8.87 -8.54
N ILE A 44 1.12 8.50 -8.67
CA ILE A 44 0.53 8.15 -9.97
C ILE A 44 -0.08 9.41 -10.59
N PRO A 45 0.32 9.80 -11.81
CA PRO A 45 -0.26 10.94 -12.50
C PRO A 45 -1.76 10.77 -12.72
N GLY A 46 -2.53 11.86 -12.68
CA GLY A 46 -3.99 11.83 -12.81
C GLY A 46 -4.51 11.13 -14.07
N GLU A 47 -3.82 11.27 -15.21
CA GLU A 47 -4.17 10.55 -16.45
C GLU A 47 -4.05 9.04 -16.32
N GLU A 48 -3.02 8.55 -15.63
CA GLU A 48 -2.83 7.12 -15.37
C GLU A 48 -3.82 6.63 -14.32
N LEU A 49 -4.11 7.47 -13.31
CA LEU A 49 -5.12 7.18 -12.30
C LEU A 49 -6.51 6.98 -12.94
N ASN A 50 -6.91 7.86 -13.87
CA ASN A 50 -8.17 7.76 -14.60
C ASN A 50 -8.27 6.49 -15.46
N LYS A 51 -7.14 5.99 -15.97
CA LYS A 51 -7.09 4.71 -16.71
C LYS A 51 -7.24 3.51 -15.78
N LEU A 52 -6.65 3.57 -14.58
CA LEU A 52 -6.70 2.50 -13.59
C LEU A 52 -8.05 2.43 -12.85
N PHE A 53 -8.64 3.60 -12.58
CA PHE A 53 -9.90 3.76 -11.85
C PHE A 53 -10.87 4.62 -12.66
N PRO A 54 -11.42 4.08 -13.77
CA PRO A 54 -12.40 4.79 -14.57
C PRO A 54 -13.64 5.08 -13.71
N GLY A 55 -14.04 6.34 -13.61
CA GLY A 55 -15.16 6.78 -12.77
C GLY A 55 -14.80 7.81 -11.69
N GLY A 56 -13.50 8.06 -11.44
CA GLY A 56 -13.04 9.23 -10.69
C GLY A 56 -13.26 9.18 -9.17
N GLU A 57 -13.64 8.03 -8.60
CA GLU A 57 -13.81 7.91 -7.15
C GLU A 57 -12.46 8.05 -6.40
N ILE A 58 -11.37 7.59 -7.02
CA ILE A 58 -10.01 7.69 -6.47
C ILE A 58 -9.34 8.97 -6.97
N THR A 59 -8.91 9.82 -6.04
CA THR A 59 -8.30 11.13 -6.34
C THR A 59 -6.79 11.19 -6.13
N ASP A 60 -6.21 10.20 -5.44
CA ASP A 60 -4.77 10.13 -5.16
C ASP A 60 -4.36 8.65 -4.97
N ALA A 61 -3.22 8.27 -5.56
CA ALA A 61 -2.66 6.94 -5.47
C ALA A 61 -1.15 6.97 -5.68
N VAL A 62 -0.47 5.97 -5.10
CA VAL A 62 0.98 5.82 -5.16
C VAL A 62 1.36 4.40 -5.53
N VAL A 63 2.49 4.27 -6.22
CA VAL A 63 3.22 3.02 -6.37
C VAL A 63 4.30 2.97 -5.30
N ILE A 64 4.36 1.86 -4.58
CA ILE A 64 5.29 1.65 -3.47
C ILE A 64 6.20 0.48 -3.82
N TYR A 65 7.50 0.70 -3.75
CA TYR A 65 8.51 -0.35 -3.90
C TYR A 65 9.22 -0.58 -2.56
N THR A 66 9.20 -1.80 -2.04
CA THR A 66 9.83 -2.16 -0.77
C THR A 66 10.30 -3.62 -0.79
N ASP A 67 11.18 -3.97 0.13
CA ASP A 67 11.56 -5.34 0.48
C ASP A 67 10.68 -5.94 1.58
N GLU A 68 9.90 -5.10 2.27
CA GLU A 68 8.92 -5.57 3.25
C GLU A 68 7.71 -6.20 2.55
N PRO A 69 7.26 -7.39 2.98
CA PRO A 69 6.09 -8.02 2.37
C PRO A 69 4.87 -7.13 2.61
N LEU A 70 4.12 -6.80 1.57
CA LEU A 70 2.87 -6.03 1.68
C LEU A 70 1.67 -6.91 1.36
N GLN A 71 0.55 -6.61 2.01
CA GLN A 71 -0.68 -7.38 1.86
C GLN A 71 -1.82 -6.55 1.28
N PRO A 72 -2.37 -6.93 0.11
CA PRO A 72 -3.63 -6.36 -0.34
C PRO A 72 -4.77 -6.92 0.50
N GLY A 73 -5.77 -6.08 0.69
CA GLY A 73 -7.01 -6.44 1.36
C GLY A 73 -7.75 -7.50 0.57
N LYS A 74 -8.46 -8.37 1.29
CA LYS A 74 -9.40 -9.30 0.69
C LYS A 74 -10.69 -9.21 1.49
N GLU A 75 -11.75 -8.77 0.81
CA GLU A 75 -13.06 -8.60 1.40
C GLU A 75 -13.50 -9.85 2.18
N GLY A 76 -13.93 -9.65 3.42
CA GLY A 76 -14.38 -10.71 4.33
C GLY A 76 -13.28 -11.66 4.85
N VAL A 77 -12.02 -11.47 4.47
CA VAL A 77 -10.92 -12.37 4.87
C VAL A 77 -9.89 -11.67 5.73
N ARG A 78 -9.34 -10.55 5.26
CA ARG A 78 -8.29 -9.82 5.98
C ARG A 78 -8.24 -8.35 5.54
N PRO A 79 -7.98 -7.42 6.47
CA PRO A 79 -7.76 -6.03 6.12
C PRO A 79 -6.46 -5.86 5.29
N GLU A 80 -6.46 -4.91 4.38
CA GLU A 80 -5.26 -4.42 3.69
C GLU A 80 -4.27 -3.79 4.66
N ASP A 81 -2.98 -3.84 4.28
CA ASP A 81 -1.96 -3.00 4.89
C ASP A 81 -2.20 -1.51 4.54
N GLU A 82 -1.82 -0.63 5.46
CA GLU A 82 -1.82 0.83 5.25
C GLU A 82 -0.41 1.40 5.35
N ILE A 83 -0.11 2.38 4.49
CA ILE A 83 1.14 3.14 4.50
C ILE A 83 0.81 4.59 4.83
N VAL A 84 1.49 5.14 5.84
CA VAL A 84 1.43 6.57 6.15
C VAL A 84 2.68 7.24 5.60
N PHE A 85 2.46 8.18 4.69
CA PHE A 85 3.50 8.96 4.04
C PHE A 85 3.00 10.39 3.81
N ASP A 86 3.83 11.37 4.16
CA ASP A 86 3.52 12.80 3.98
C ASP A 86 2.17 13.22 4.62
N GLY A 87 1.90 12.72 5.82
CA GLY A 87 0.66 12.98 6.55
C GLY A 87 -0.60 12.34 5.96
N LYS A 88 -0.47 11.59 4.84
CA LYS A 88 -1.57 10.89 4.18
C LYS A 88 -1.49 9.39 4.43
N THR A 89 -2.65 8.75 4.47
CA THR A 89 -2.77 7.29 4.59
C THR A 89 -3.17 6.69 3.25
N TYR A 90 -2.45 5.66 2.84
CA TYR A 90 -2.66 4.92 1.61
C TYR A 90 -2.94 3.44 1.91
N ARG A 91 -4.04 2.91 1.38
CA ARG A 91 -4.43 1.50 1.51
C ARG A 91 -3.86 0.68 0.37
N VAL A 92 -3.21 -0.44 0.70
CA VAL A 92 -2.65 -1.36 -0.28
C VAL A 92 -3.79 -2.05 -1.05
N PHE A 93 -3.89 -1.76 -2.34
CA PHE A 93 -4.94 -2.28 -3.22
C PHE A 93 -4.50 -3.52 -3.98
N ARG A 94 -3.28 -3.52 -4.52
CA ARG A 94 -2.71 -4.65 -5.28
C ARG A 94 -1.23 -4.76 -4.99
N VAL A 95 -0.72 -5.99 -4.89
CA VAL A 95 0.70 -6.27 -4.69
C VAL A 95 1.20 -7.21 -5.78
N GLN A 96 2.36 -6.89 -6.35
CA GLN A 96 3.14 -7.76 -7.21
C GLN A 96 4.46 -8.09 -6.51
N THR A 97 4.80 -9.37 -6.48
CA THR A 97 6.02 -9.88 -5.84
C THR A 97 6.99 -10.38 -6.91
N TRP A 98 8.25 -9.96 -6.81
CA TRP A 98 9.35 -10.56 -7.57
C TRP A 98 10.24 -11.36 -6.64
N LYS A 99 10.36 -12.65 -6.96
CA LYS A 99 11.24 -13.56 -6.24
C LYS A 99 12.65 -13.43 -6.78
N MET A 100 13.60 -12.99 -5.95
CA MET A 100 15.01 -12.86 -6.34
C MET A 100 15.95 -13.80 -5.56
N GLY A 101 15.40 -14.86 -4.95
CA GLY A 101 16.15 -15.94 -4.32
C GLY A 101 16.65 -15.62 -2.90
N GLN A 102 17.29 -14.48 -2.68
CA GLN A 102 17.81 -14.08 -1.37
C GLN A 102 16.94 -13.02 -0.66
N LEU A 103 16.35 -12.09 -1.42
CA LEU A 103 15.45 -11.05 -0.92
C LEU A 103 14.32 -10.88 -1.93
N ASP A 104 13.08 -10.98 -1.49
CA ASP A 104 11.93 -10.71 -2.35
C ASP A 104 11.70 -9.20 -2.45
N HIS A 105 11.21 -8.73 -3.59
CA HIS A 105 10.83 -7.34 -3.79
C HIS A 105 9.34 -7.22 -4.08
N PHE A 106 8.72 -6.20 -3.50
CA PHE A 106 7.29 -5.95 -3.58
C PHE A 106 7.04 -4.61 -4.25
N LYS A 107 6.12 -4.60 -5.22
CA LYS A 107 5.50 -3.39 -5.78
C LYS A 107 4.05 -3.41 -5.39
N ALA A 108 3.62 -2.42 -4.64
CA ALA A 108 2.23 -2.22 -4.30
C ALA A 108 1.66 -1.02 -5.05
N LEU A 109 0.42 -1.15 -5.51
CA LEU A 109 -0.45 -0.04 -5.83
C LEU A 109 -1.26 0.27 -4.58
N ALA A 110 -1.18 1.49 -4.08
CA ALA A 110 -1.93 1.94 -2.90
C ALA A 110 -2.74 3.21 -3.22
N ILE A 111 -3.95 3.28 -2.67
CA ILE A 111 -4.91 4.36 -2.91
C ILE A 111 -5.09 5.18 -1.64
N ALA A 112 -5.20 6.51 -1.76
CA ALA A 112 -5.39 7.37 -0.61
C ALA A 112 -6.73 7.09 0.08
N VAL A 113 -6.73 7.08 1.41
CA VAL A 113 -7.93 7.01 2.24
C VAL A 113 -8.48 8.42 2.41
N ARG A 114 -9.79 8.58 2.20
CA ARG A 114 -10.51 9.82 2.53
C ARG A 114 -10.94 9.83 3.99
#